data_AF-A0A2M8W0L1-F1
#
_entry.id   AF-A0A2M8W0L1-F1
#
_cell.length_a   1.000
_cell.length_b   1.000
_cell.length_c   1.000
_cell.angle_alpha   90.00
_cell.angle_beta   90.00
_cell.angle_gamma   90.00
#
_symmetry.space_group_name_H-M   'P 1'
#
loop_
_entity.id
_entity.type
_entity.pdbx_description
1 polymer ?
#
loop_
_entity_poly.entity_id
_entity_poly.type
_entity_poly.pdbx_seq_one_letter_code
_entity_poly.pdbx_strand_id
1 'polypeptide(L)'
;MSNASDLNDTARAHVEDIGAQAKAAATQEAVSQADKVKQATASQVQQAADAADAAASQLNPASPQAEAMKQVADHIEGVASQLRQADVRELASQVTDVARSNPMLFIGGAAIAGFAAARFLKARDPQPHSGADSDPWASSRGYAPDKTNHRTVMADINGGRSDV
;
A
#
# COMPACT_ATOMS: atom_id res chain seq x y z
N MET A 1 46.06 -3.01 4.74
CA MET A 1 45.00 -3.08 5.78
C MET A 1 43.99 -1.97 5.50
N SER A 2 43.28 -2.01 4.36
CA SER A 2 42.55 -0.84 3.83
C SER A 2 41.02 -0.97 3.85
N ASN A 3 40.46 -2.09 4.31
CA ASN A 3 39.07 -2.44 3.97
C ASN A 3 37.97 -1.76 4.80
N ALA A 4 38.29 -1.08 5.91
CA ALA A 4 37.28 -0.47 6.79
C ALA A 4 37.07 1.04 6.53
N SER A 5 38.12 1.75 6.13
CA SER A 5 38.08 3.20 5.89
C SER A 5 37.35 3.53 4.60
N ASP A 6 37.68 2.82 3.51
CA ASP A 6 37.08 3.04 2.20
C ASP A 6 35.56 2.79 2.20
N LEU A 7 35.12 1.82 2.99
CA LEU A 7 33.70 1.50 3.15
C LEU A 7 32.97 2.58 3.95
N ASN A 8 33.57 3.09 5.02
CA ASN A 8 32.99 4.16 5.81
C ASN A 8 32.92 5.49 5.04
N ASP A 9 33.94 5.79 4.24
CA ASP A 9 33.99 7.01 3.43
C ASP A 9 32.95 6.96 2.30
N THR A 10 32.81 5.80 1.64
CA THR A 10 31.77 5.58 0.62
C THR A 10 30.36 5.65 1.24
N ALA A 11 30.17 5.05 2.42
CA ALA A 11 28.90 5.08 3.13
C ALA A 11 28.53 6.51 3.55
N ARG A 12 29.50 7.30 4.05
CA ARG A 12 29.27 8.71 4.42
C ARG A 12 28.91 9.56 3.22
N ALA A 13 29.65 9.45 2.12
CA ALA A 13 29.38 10.22 0.91
C ALA A 13 27.97 9.92 0.36
N HIS A 14 27.55 8.65 0.38
CA HIS A 14 26.22 8.28 -0.11
C HIS A 14 25.11 8.77 0.82
N VAL A 15 25.32 8.75 2.14
CA VAL A 15 24.38 9.27 3.13
C VAL A 15 24.24 10.80 3.03
N GLU A 16 25.33 11.52 2.79
CA GLU A 16 25.31 12.98 2.64
C GLU A 16 24.52 13.42 1.41
N ASP A 17 24.74 12.76 0.26
CA ASP A 17 24.04 13.06 -0.98
C ASP A 17 22.54 12.75 -0.90
N ILE A 18 22.19 11.55 -0.38
CA ILE A 18 20.79 11.17 -0.14
C ILE A 18 20.15 12.13 0.86
N GLY A 19 20.86 12.51 1.92
CA GLY A 19 20.36 13.43 2.94
C GLY A 19 20.05 14.82 2.38
N ALA A 20 20.92 15.36 1.52
CA ALA A 20 20.73 16.66 0.88
C ALA A 20 19.51 16.65 -0.07
N GLN A 21 19.41 15.63 -0.92
CA GLN A 21 18.29 15.49 -1.86
C GLN A 21 16.96 15.26 -1.14
N ALA A 22 16.95 14.38 -0.14
CA ALA A 22 15.76 14.10 0.67
C ALA A 22 15.28 15.36 1.41
N LYS A 23 16.20 16.16 1.97
CA LYS A 23 15.86 17.41 2.64
C LYS A 23 15.22 18.42 1.69
N ALA A 24 15.76 18.59 0.50
CA ALA A 24 15.23 19.52 -0.50
C ALA A 24 13.81 19.10 -0.94
N ALA A 25 13.62 17.83 -1.31
CA ALA A 25 12.33 17.29 -1.72
C ALA A 25 11.29 17.38 -0.59
N ALA A 26 11.67 16.98 0.63
CA ALA A 26 10.78 17.04 1.78
C ALA A 26 10.35 18.48 2.10
N THR A 27 11.26 19.46 2.09
CA THR A 27 10.91 20.84 2.46
C THR A 27 9.99 21.50 1.43
N GLN A 28 10.17 21.20 0.15
CA GLN A 28 9.43 21.84 -0.94
C GLN A 28 8.01 21.27 -1.10
N GLU A 29 7.83 19.95 -0.91
CA GLU A 29 6.54 19.29 -1.07
C GLU A 29 5.75 19.19 0.24
N ALA A 30 6.41 19.01 1.40
CA ALA A 30 5.70 18.70 2.64
C ALA A 30 4.79 19.84 3.10
N VAL A 31 5.24 21.08 3.05
CA VAL A 31 4.45 22.21 3.59
C VAL A 31 3.17 22.44 2.79
N SER A 32 3.20 22.28 1.47
CA SER A 32 2.05 22.53 0.59
C SER A 32 1.10 21.34 0.46
N GLN A 33 1.60 20.12 0.66
CA GLN A 33 0.80 18.89 0.60
C GLN A 33 0.27 18.47 1.98
N ALA A 34 0.87 18.93 3.08
CA ALA A 34 0.49 18.55 4.44
C ALA A 34 -0.99 18.78 4.73
N ASP A 35 -1.55 19.94 4.37
CA ASP A 35 -2.94 20.27 4.65
C ASP A 35 -3.93 19.36 3.88
N LYS A 36 -3.60 19.04 2.62
CA LYS A 36 -4.42 18.16 1.78
C LYS A 36 -4.37 16.71 2.24
N VAL A 37 -3.17 16.24 2.61
CA VAL A 37 -2.97 14.91 3.18
C VAL A 37 -3.70 14.79 4.52
N LYS A 38 -3.64 15.81 5.38
CA LYS A 38 -4.30 15.82 6.69
C LYS A 38 -5.81 15.61 6.57
N GLN A 39 -6.49 16.30 5.65
CA GLN A 39 -7.92 16.10 5.41
C GLN A 39 -8.25 14.72 4.83
N ALA A 40 -7.47 14.24 3.85
CA ALA A 40 -7.70 12.95 3.22
C ALA A 40 -7.44 11.77 4.18
N THR A 41 -6.48 11.92 5.09
CA THR A 41 -6.10 10.90 6.08
C THR A 41 -7.04 10.90 7.29
N ALA A 42 -7.56 12.05 7.73
CA ALA A 42 -8.46 12.13 8.89
C ALA A 42 -9.67 11.19 8.78
N SER A 43 -10.32 11.13 7.61
CA SER A 43 -11.48 10.27 7.37
C SER A 43 -11.15 8.76 7.37
N GLN A 44 -9.92 8.39 7.00
CA GLN A 44 -9.46 7.00 7.03
C GLN A 44 -9.04 6.58 8.44
N VAL A 45 -8.42 7.50 9.19
CA VAL A 45 -8.03 7.29 10.58
C VAL A 45 -9.27 7.09 11.46
N GLN A 46 -10.35 7.84 11.24
CA GLN A 46 -11.58 7.65 12.01
C GLN A 46 -12.16 6.25 11.82
N GLN A 47 -12.27 5.77 10.57
CA GLN A 47 -12.77 4.42 10.29
C GLN A 47 -11.87 3.33 10.89
N ALA A 48 -10.55 3.53 10.85
CA ALA A 48 -9.61 2.61 11.48
C ALA A 48 -9.74 2.62 13.02
N ALA A 49 -9.97 3.78 13.63
CA ALA A 49 -10.20 3.91 15.06
C ALA A 49 -11.49 3.21 15.49
N ASP A 50 -12.59 3.41 14.76
CA ASP A 50 -13.87 2.75 15.05
C ASP A 50 -13.74 1.22 14.94
N ALA A 51 -13.01 0.72 13.93
CA ALA A 51 -12.75 -0.71 13.77
C ALA A 51 -11.83 -1.27 14.87
N ALA A 52 -10.83 -0.50 15.30
CA ALA A 52 -9.92 -0.89 16.38
C ALA A 52 -10.64 -0.91 17.75
N ASP A 53 -11.51 0.07 18.03
CA ASP A 53 -12.32 0.13 19.25
C ASP A 53 -13.31 -1.05 19.32
N ALA A 54 -13.96 -1.37 18.20
CA ALA A 54 -14.82 -2.56 18.07
C ALA A 54 -14.06 -3.90 18.26
N ALA A 55 -12.77 -3.93 17.92
CA ALA A 55 -11.91 -5.10 18.17
C ALA A 55 -11.42 -5.14 19.62
N ALA A 56 -11.02 -3.99 20.18
CA ALA A 56 -10.50 -3.87 21.55
C ALA A 56 -11.56 -4.20 22.60
N SER A 57 -12.82 -3.82 22.36
CA SER A 57 -13.97 -4.18 23.22
C SER A 57 -14.21 -5.69 23.33
N GLN A 58 -13.57 -6.51 22.48
CA GLN A 58 -13.63 -7.97 22.54
C GLN A 58 -12.44 -8.60 23.29
N LEU A 59 -11.42 -7.82 23.66
CA LEU A 59 -10.28 -8.32 24.43
C LEU A 59 -10.55 -8.28 25.94
N ASN A 60 -10.11 -9.32 26.64
CA ASN A 60 -10.33 -9.45 28.08
C ASN A 60 -9.31 -8.59 28.88
N PRO A 61 -9.75 -7.56 29.63
CA PRO A 61 -8.88 -6.54 30.22
C PRO A 61 -8.08 -6.98 31.45
N ALA A 62 -8.29 -8.19 31.97
CA ALA A 62 -7.71 -8.65 33.24
C ALA A 62 -6.38 -9.44 33.11
N SER A 63 -5.72 -9.39 31.95
CA SER A 63 -4.45 -10.11 31.73
C SER A 63 -3.22 -9.27 32.13
N PRO A 64 -2.12 -9.88 32.62
CA PRO A 64 -0.84 -9.17 32.86
C PRO A 64 -0.31 -8.42 31.62
N GLN A 65 -0.65 -8.91 30.43
CA GLN A 65 -0.36 -8.27 29.15
C GLN A 65 -1.16 -6.96 28.96
N ALA A 66 -2.35 -6.84 29.53
CA ALA A 66 -3.16 -5.63 29.48
C ALA A 66 -2.51 -4.48 30.26
N GLU A 67 -1.81 -4.76 31.37
CA GLU A 67 -1.07 -3.73 32.11
C GLU A 67 0.13 -3.20 31.33
N ALA A 68 0.90 -4.09 30.68
CA ALA A 68 1.98 -3.68 29.80
C ALA A 68 1.45 -2.86 28.61
N MET A 69 0.31 -3.27 28.05
CA MET A 69 -0.32 -2.55 26.95
C MET A 69 -0.86 -1.18 27.38
N LYS A 70 -1.34 -1.07 28.63
CA LYS A 70 -1.78 0.20 29.20
C LYS A 70 -0.62 1.19 29.37
N GLN A 71 0.54 0.74 29.86
CA GLN A 71 1.73 1.60 29.94
C GLN A 71 2.14 2.10 28.55
N VAL A 72 2.11 1.23 27.55
CA VAL A 72 2.37 1.62 26.16
C VAL A 72 1.32 2.62 25.65
N ALA A 73 0.04 2.41 25.96
CA ALA A 73 -1.03 3.32 25.58
C ALA A 73 -0.87 4.71 26.21
N ASP A 74 -0.54 4.79 27.50
CA ASP A 74 -0.30 6.06 28.21
C ASP A 74 0.87 6.84 27.56
N HIS A 75 1.93 6.15 27.14
CA HIS A 75 3.03 6.74 26.39
C HIS A 75 2.59 7.25 24.99
N ILE A 76 1.75 6.49 24.29
CA ILE A 76 1.23 6.87 22.97
C ILE A 76 0.30 8.09 23.06
N GLU A 77 -0.56 8.16 24.08
CA GLU A 77 -1.45 9.31 24.30
C GLU A 77 -0.67 10.59 24.60
N GLY A 78 0.41 10.49 25.38
CA GLY A 78 1.35 11.60 25.60
C GLY A 78 1.96 12.12 24.30
N VAL A 79 2.35 11.24 23.38
CA VAL A 79 2.87 11.62 22.05
C VAL A 79 1.77 12.20 21.16
N ALA A 80 0.57 11.63 21.17
CA ALA A 80 -0.56 12.07 20.33
C ALA A 80 -1.06 13.47 20.73
N SER A 81 -1.11 13.77 22.03
CA SER A 81 -1.46 15.09 22.53
C SER A 81 -0.44 16.16 22.09
N GLN A 82 0.85 15.84 22.16
CA GLN A 82 1.92 16.69 21.62
C GLN A 82 1.77 16.87 20.11
N LEU A 83 1.52 15.81 19.35
CA LEU A 83 1.35 15.88 17.88
C LEU A 83 0.21 16.80 17.44
N ARG A 84 -0.85 16.92 18.25
CA ARG A 84 -2.02 17.77 17.96
C ARG A 84 -1.70 19.26 18.10
N GLN A 85 -0.71 19.61 18.91
CA GLN A 85 -0.31 20.98 19.24
C GLN A 85 1.09 21.34 18.72
N ALA A 86 1.86 20.36 18.25
CA ALA A 86 3.25 20.53 17.86
C ALA A 86 3.40 21.05 16.42
N ASP A 87 4.28 22.03 16.27
CA ASP A 87 4.80 22.44 14.98
C ASP A 87 5.72 21.34 14.41
N VAL A 88 5.75 21.21 13.09
CA VAL A 88 6.63 20.27 12.36
C VAL A 88 8.11 20.42 12.79
N ARG A 89 8.51 21.64 13.15
CA ARG A 89 9.85 21.96 13.64
C ARG A 89 10.12 21.38 15.04
N GLU A 90 9.13 21.39 15.92
CA GLU A 90 9.20 20.80 17.26
C GLU A 90 9.38 19.28 17.15
N LEU A 91 8.58 18.64 16.28
CA LEU A 91 8.66 17.20 16.02
C LEU A 91 10.01 16.79 15.44
N ALA A 92 10.55 17.57 14.50
CA ALA A 92 11.89 17.33 13.95
C ALA A 92 12.98 17.43 15.03
N SER A 93 12.84 18.35 16.00
CA SER A 93 13.76 18.47 17.12
C SER A 93 13.70 17.24 18.03
N GLN A 94 12.50 16.79 18.40
CA GLN A 94 12.33 15.61 19.26
C GLN A 94 12.89 14.34 18.63
N VAL A 95 12.66 14.13 17.33
CA VAL A 95 13.25 12.99 16.59
C VAL A 95 14.79 13.06 16.59
N THR A 96 15.35 14.27 16.45
CA THR A 96 16.81 14.50 16.50
C THR A 96 17.37 14.15 17.88
N ASP A 97 16.66 14.49 18.95
CA ASP A 97 17.08 14.18 20.32
C ASP A 97 17.05 12.67 20.58
N VAL A 98 16.03 11.96 20.09
CA VAL A 98 15.98 10.48 20.17
C VAL A 98 17.11 9.84 19.38
N ALA A 99 17.38 10.34 18.17
CA ALA A 99 18.47 9.84 17.33
C ALA A 99 19.84 9.98 17.98
N ARG A 100 20.08 11.10 18.68
CA ARG A 100 21.32 11.36 19.42
C ARG A 100 21.42 10.57 20.71
N SER A 101 20.31 10.42 21.43
CA SER A 101 20.30 9.77 22.75
C SER A 101 20.36 8.25 22.65
N ASN A 102 19.69 7.66 21.66
CA ASN A 102 19.60 6.22 21.46
C ASN A 102 19.74 5.84 19.97
N PRO A 103 20.97 5.81 19.42
CA PRO A 103 21.20 5.53 18.00
C PRO A 103 20.62 4.18 17.55
N MET A 104 20.66 3.15 18.40
CA MET A 104 20.12 1.82 18.09
C MET A 104 18.60 1.83 17.91
N LEU A 105 17.87 2.57 18.76
CA LEU A 105 16.42 2.71 18.64
C LEU A 105 16.05 3.47 17.37
N PHE A 106 16.81 4.51 17.03
CA PHE A 106 16.58 5.26 15.80
C PHE A 106 16.83 4.41 14.55
N ILE A 107 17.95 3.68 14.48
CA ILE A 107 18.26 2.81 13.34
C ILE A 107 17.21 1.70 13.20
N GLY A 108 16.85 1.03 14.32
CA GLY A 108 15.83 -0.02 14.31
C GLY A 108 14.45 0.51 13.90
N GLY A 109 14.04 1.65 14.45
CA GLY A 109 12.78 2.31 14.10
C GLY A 109 12.74 2.78 12.64
N ALA A 110 13.82 3.39 12.16
CA ALA A 110 13.93 3.86 10.77
C ALA A 110 13.90 2.70 9.77
N ALA A 111 14.53 1.56 10.07
CA ALA A 111 14.48 0.38 9.24
C ALA A 111 13.05 -0.19 9.12
N ILE A 112 12.35 -0.32 10.26
CA ILE A 112 10.95 -0.78 10.28
C ILE A 112 10.05 0.20 9.52
N ALA A 113 10.18 1.50 9.78
CA ALA A 113 9.40 2.54 9.12
C ALA A 113 9.66 2.56 7.61
N GLY A 114 10.93 2.46 7.18
CA GLY A 114 11.32 2.40 5.78
C GLY A 114 10.78 1.16 5.07
N PHE A 115 10.84 -0.02 5.71
CA PHE A 115 10.24 -1.23 5.17
C PHE A 115 8.73 -1.14 5.05
N ALA A 116 8.05 -0.62 6.08
CA ALA A 116 6.60 -0.42 6.05
C ALA A 116 6.20 0.55 4.93
N ALA A 117 6.92 1.66 4.79
CA ALA A 117 6.72 2.61 3.70
C ALA A 117 6.93 1.95 2.33
N ALA A 118 8.02 1.21 2.15
CA ALA A 118 8.30 0.46 0.91
C ALA A 118 7.19 -0.57 0.63
N ARG A 119 6.72 -1.28 1.64
CA ARG A 119 5.65 -2.28 1.53
C ARG A 119 4.31 -1.65 1.17
N PHE A 120 4.02 -0.46 1.68
CA PHE A 120 2.82 0.30 1.37
C PHE A 120 2.85 0.89 -0.04
N LEU A 121 3.99 1.47 -0.45
CA LEU A 121 4.21 1.90 -1.83
C LEU A 121 4.08 0.71 -2.79
N LYS A 122 4.65 -0.44 -2.44
CA LYS A 122 4.52 -1.67 -3.24
C LYS A 122 3.10 -2.22 -3.30
N ALA A 123 2.33 -2.07 -2.21
CA ALA A 123 0.91 -2.45 -2.16
C ALA A 123 0.02 -1.56 -3.03
N ARG A 124 0.48 -0.33 -3.31
CA ARG A 124 -0.25 0.65 -4.10
C ARG A 124 -0.04 0.50 -5.60
N ASP A 125 0.86 -0.38 -6.05
CA ASP A 125 0.90 -0.83 -7.46
C ASP A 125 -0.46 -1.48 -7.75
N PRO A 126 -1.33 -0.88 -8.58
CA PRO A 126 -2.51 -1.57 -9.07
C PRO A 126 -1.95 -2.59 -10.06
N GLN A 127 -1.70 -3.82 -9.59
CA GLN A 127 -1.56 -4.91 -10.54
C GLN A 127 -2.85 -4.90 -11.36
N PRO A 128 -2.78 -4.72 -12.69
CA PRO A 128 -3.92 -5.03 -13.51
C PRO A 128 -4.18 -6.51 -13.26
N HIS A 129 -5.25 -6.78 -12.54
CA HIS A 129 -5.95 -8.06 -12.58
C HIS A 129 -6.39 -8.24 -14.03
N SER A 130 -5.45 -8.66 -14.87
CA SER A 130 -5.68 -9.34 -16.13
C SER A 130 -6.14 -10.76 -15.80
N GLY A 131 -7.22 -10.85 -15.01
CA GLY A 131 -8.06 -12.03 -14.94
C GLY A 131 -8.95 -12.03 -16.18
N ALA A 132 -8.33 -12.16 -17.36
CA ALA A 132 -9.00 -12.82 -18.46
C ALA A 132 -8.68 -14.29 -18.25
N ASP A 133 -9.64 -15.01 -17.66
CA ASP A 133 -9.75 -16.46 -17.65
C ASP A 133 -9.25 -17.05 -18.98
N SER A 134 -7.99 -17.48 -18.99
CA SER A 134 -7.47 -18.39 -20.02
C SER A 134 -7.53 -19.77 -19.42
N ASP A 135 -8.76 -20.27 -19.32
CA ASP A 135 -9.08 -21.59 -18.81
C ASP A 135 -8.55 -22.64 -19.80
N PRO A 136 -7.42 -23.34 -19.52
CA PRO A 136 -6.73 -24.17 -20.50
C PRO A 136 -7.47 -25.49 -20.78
N TRP A 137 -8.57 -25.75 -20.06
CA TRP A 137 -9.35 -26.99 -20.10
C TRP A 137 -10.65 -26.87 -20.92
N ALA A 138 -10.94 -25.69 -21.49
CA ALA A 138 -12.11 -25.49 -22.35
C ALA A 138 -11.98 -26.10 -23.76
N SER A 139 -10.82 -26.66 -24.12
CA SER A 139 -10.49 -27.11 -25.49
C SER A 139 -10.86 -28.55 -25.83
N SER A 140 -11.55 -29.31 -24.96
CA SER A 140 -11.77 -30.76 -25.18
C SER A 140 -13.19 -31.28 -24.93
N ARG A 141 -14.22 -30.43 -24.78
CA ARG A 141 -15.62 -30.89 -24.85
C ARG A 141 -16.25 -30.49 -26.17
N GLY A 142 -16.34 -31.48 -27.05
CA GLY A 142 -16.98 -31.38 -28.36
C GLY A 142 -18.38 -30.79 -28.29
N TYR A 143 -18.54 -29.68 -29.00
CA TYR A 143 -19.81 -29.24 -29.53
C TYR A 143 -19.66 -29.27 -31.05
N ALA A 144 -20.17 -30.32 -31.68
CA ALA A 144 -20.28 -30.41 -33.12
C ALA A 144 -21.47 -29.53 -33.54
N PRO A 145 -21.28 -28.44 -34.31
CA PRO A 145 -22.40 -27.79 -34.96
C PRO A 145 -22.93 -28.72 -36.05
N ASP A 146 -24.14 -29.24 -35.84
CA ASP A 146 -24.91 -29.93 -36.86
C ASP A 146 -25.08 -29.01 -38.07
N LYS A 147 -24.47 -29.40 -39.19
CA LYS A 147 -24.69 -28.78 -40.50
C LYS A 147 -25.66 -29.64 -41.29
N THR A 148 -26.90 -29.78 -40.81
CA THR A 148 -28.03 -30.17 -41.66
C THR A 148 -28.47 -28.98 -42.50
N ASN A 149 -27.61 -28.61 -43.45
CA ASN A 149 -28.03 -27.78 -44.56
C ASN A 149 -28.92 -28.68 -45.45
N HIS A 150 -30.23 -28.68 -45.19
CA HIS A 150 -31.23 -29.28 -46.06
C HIS A 150 -31.21 -28.55 -47.41
N ARG A 151 -30.29 -29.01 -48.26
CA ARG A 151 -30.24 -28.75 -49.68
C ARG A 151 -31.43 -29.49 -50.29
N THR A 152 -32.60 -28.88 -50.24
CA THR A 152 -33.73 -29.32 -51.08
C THR A 152 -33.39 -28.94 -52.51
N VAL A 153 -32.68 -29.85 -53.17
CA VAL A 153 -32.59 -29.95 -54.62
C VAL A 153 -33.63 -30.98 -55.03
N MET A 154 -34.82 -30.48 -55.39
CA MET A 154 -35.76 -31.13 -56.31
C MET A 154 -36.07 -30.01 -57.30
N ALA A 155 -35.35 -29.87 -58.41
CA ALA A 155 -35.49 -30.66 -59.64
C ALA A 155 -36.94 -30.69 -60.13
N ASP A 156 -37.17 -29.86 -61.15
CA ASP A 156 -38.06 -30.11 -62.28
C ASP A 156 -39.58 -30.00 -62.06
N ILE A 157 -40.21 -29.04 -62.74
CA ILE A 157 -41.11 -29.23 -63.90
C ILE A 157 -42.01 -27.98 -64.03
N ASN A 158 -42.12 -27.48 -65.26
CA ASN A 158 -43.08 -26.51 -65.81
C ASN A 158 -42.81 -25.01 -65.52
N GLY A 159 -42.36 -24.19 -66.48
CA GLY A 159 -42.71 -24.21 -67.90
C GLY A 159 -44.04 -23.47 -68.08
N GLY A 160 -43.98 -22.25 -68.61
CA GLY A 160 -45.13 -21.36 -68.76
C GLY A 160 -46.05 -21.70 -69.94
N ARG A 161 -47.02 -20.78 -70.16
CA ARG A 161 -48.01 -20.76 -71.27
C ARG A 161 -49.05 -21.90 -71.17
N SER A 162 -50.33 -21.70 -71.46
CA SER A 162 -51.00 -20.74 -72.33
C SER A 162 -52.51 -20.71 -72.01
N ASP A 163 -53.11 -19.57 -72.30
CA ASP A 163 -54.46 -19.38 -72.84
C ASP A 163 -55.14 -20.66 -73.36
N VAL A 164 -56.35 -21.01 -72.87
CA VAL A 164 -57.70 -20.82 -73.48
C VAL A 164 -58.78 -21.06 -72.44
#